data_AF-A0A356QY90-F1
#
_entry.id   AF-A0A356QY90-F1
#
_cell.length_a   1.000
_cell.length_b   1.000
_cell.length_c   1.000
_cell.angle_alpha   90.00
_cell.angle_beta   90.00
_cell.angle_gamma   90.00
#
_symmetry.space_group_name_H-M   'P 1'
#
loop_
_entity.id
_entity.type
_entity.pdbx_description
1 polymer ?
#
loop_
_entity_poly.entity_id
_entity_poly.type
_entity_poly.pdbx_seq_one_letter_code
_entity_poly.pdbx_strand_id
1 'polypeptide(L)'
;TLNVTIHTGRPGIVIGKKGEDIDKLRRDILRMNNNVPVQVAVEEIRKPELDARLVAENVCQQLEKRIMFRRAMKRAVQNTMRIGAKGVKIMIS
;
A
#
# COMPACT_ATOMS: atom_id res chain seq x y z
N THR A 1 15.97 19.91 -3.42
CA THR A 1 14.53 19.54 -3.44
C THR A 1 14.43 18.05 -3.22
N LEU A 2 13.52 17.61 -2.36
CA LEU A 2 13.31 16.19 -2.06
C LEU A 2 12.15 15.68 -2.92
N ASN A 3 12.40 14.65 -3.72
CA ASN A 3 11.37 14.03 -4.55
C ASN A 3 10.92 12.73 -3.87
N VAL A 4 9.63 12.63 -3.56
CA VAL A 4 9.02 11.47 -2.91
C VAL A 4 7.99 10.88 -3.85
N THR A 5 8.23 9.66 -4.30
CA THR A 5 7.25 8.90 -5.10
C THR A 5 6.52 7.92 -4.21
N ILE A 6 5.20 8.07 -4.11
CA ILE A 6 4.32 7.21 -3.33
C ILE A 6 3.70 6.20 -4.28
N HIS A 7 4.06 4.93 -4.12
CA HIS A 7 3.41 3.84 -4.84
C HIS A 7 2.20 3.35 -4.04
N THR A 8 1.02 3.37 -4.65
CA THR A 8 -0.21 2.96 -3.97
C THR A 8 -1.17 2.26 -4.91
N GLY A 9 -1.89 1.24 -4.42
CA GLY A 9 -3.00 0.63 -5.17
C GLY A 9 -4.29 1.45 -5.13
N ARG A 10 -4.34 2.54 -4.35
CA ARG A 10 -5.51 3.42 -4.20
C ARG A 10 -5.10 4.90 -4.17
N PRO A 11 -4.73 5.49 -5.31
CA PRO A 11 -4.29 6.88 -5.38
C PRO A 11 -5.35 7.87 -4.88
N GLY A 12 -6.64 7.58 -5.12
CA GLY A 12 -7.73 8.46 -4.68
C GLY A 12 -7.81 8.64 -3.16
N ILE A 13 -7.41 7.65 -2.35
CA ILE A 13 -7.38 7.78 -0.89
C ILE A 13 -6.20 8.64 -0.45
N VAL A 14 -5.06 8.53 -1.14
CA VAL A 14 -3.84 9.31 -0.82
C VAL A 14 -4.01 10.79 -1.16
N ILE A 15 -4.72 11.09 -2.25
CA ILE A 15 -5.01 12.48 -2.64
C ILE A 15 -6.08 13.09 -1.71
N GLY A 16 -7.06 12.29 -1.28
CA GLY A 16 -8.15 12.74 -0.42
C GLY A 16 -9.20 13.58 -1.15
N LYS A 17 -10.12 14.18 -0.39
CA LYS A 17 -11.15 15.08 -0.96
C LYS A 17 -10.49 16.42 -1.33
N LYS A 18 -10.49 16.76 -2.62
CA LYS A 18 -9.92 18.01 -3.17
C LYS A 18 -8.40 18.20 -2.92
N GLY A 19 -7.63 17.14 -2.67
CA GLY A 19 -6.19 17.25 -2.42
C GLY A 19 -5.79 17.61 -0.99
N GLU A 20 -6.73 17.61 -0.04
CA GLU A 20 -6.44 18.02 1.34
C GLU A 20 -5.39 17.11 2.02
N ASP A 21 -5.43 15.80 1.76
CA ASP A 21 -4.55 14.84 2.42
C ASP A 21 -3.12 14.90 1.88
N ILE A 22 -2.92 15.19 0.59
CA ILE A 22 -1.58 15.36 0.02
C ILE A 22 -0.90 16.65 0.51
N ASP A 23 -1.68 17.72 0.74
CA ASP A 23 -1.19 18.96 1.33
C ASP A 23 -0.83 18.83 2.81
N LYS A 24 -1.56 17.99 3.56
CA LYS A 24 -1.18 17.61 4.94
C LYS A 24 0.12 16.82 4.92
N LEU A 25 0.22 15.79 4.08
CA LEU A 25 1.40 14.94 3.96
C LEU A 25 2.65 15.77 3.61
N ARG A 26 2.52 16.70 2.67
CA ARG A 26 3.62 17.61 2.28
C ARG A 26 4.09 18.46 3.46
N ARG A 27 3.18 19.02 4.26
CA ARG A 27 3.51 19.82 5.45
C ARG A 27 4.21 18.99 6.53
N ASP A 28 3.80 17.75 6.72
CA ASP A 28 4.39 16.87 7.71
C ASP A 28 5.81 16.44 7.31
N ILE A 29 6.02 16.10 6.04
CA ILE A 29 7.37 15.80 5.51
C ILE A 29 8.28 17.03 5.57
N LEU A 30 7.74 18.23 5.30
CA LEU A 30 8.50 19.48 5.38
C LEU A 30 8.97 19.77 6.83
N ARG A 31 8.10 19.50 7.81
CA ARG A 31 8.42 19.62 9.25
C ARG A 31 9.49 18.61 9.70
N MET A 32 9.47 17.38 9.18
CA MET A 32 10.46 16.36 9.50
C MET A 32 11.84 16.60 8.85
N ASN A 33 11.88 17.28 7.70
CA ASN A 33 13.09 17.44 6.89
C ASN A 33 13.63 18.88 6.89
N ASN A 34 13.58 19.57 8.02
CA ASN A 34 14.18 20.90 8.21
C ASN A 34 13.85 21.91 7.09
N ASN A 35 12.59 22.00 6.68
CA ASN A 35 12.11 22.93 5.66
C ASN A 35 12.66 22.72 4.23
N VAL A 36 13.21 21.56 3.90
CA VAL A 36 13.61 21.26 2.51
C VAL A 36 12.36 21.19 1.61
N PRO A 37 12.33 21.85 0.44
CA PRO A 37 11.17 21.79 -0.46
C PRO A 37 10.95 20.36 -0.98
N VAL A 38 9.75 19.82 -0.73
CA VAL A 38 9.34 18.47 -1.11
C VAL A 38 8.41 18.52 -2.34
N GLN A 39 8.68 17.66 -3.32
CA GLN A 39 7.78 17.31 -4.42
C GLN A 39 7.26 15.89 -4.19
N VAL A 40 5.93 15.73 -4.14
CA VAL A 40 5.28 14.43 -3.92
C VAL A 40 4.65 14.00 -5.24
N ALA A 41 5.07 12.85 -5.75
CA ALA A 41 4.47 12.18 -6.89
C ALA A 41 3.71 10.94 -6.39
N VAL A 42 2.53 10.66 -6.97
CA VAL A 42 1.75 9.47 -6.64
C VAL A 42 1.71 8.59 -7.88
N GLU A 43 2.23 7.37 -7.75
CA GLU A 43 2.20 6.35 -8.80
C GLU A 43 1.25 5.23 -8.41
N GLU A 44 0.43 4.82 -9.38
CA GLU A 44 -0.56 3.77 -9.16
C GLU A 44 0.04 2.37 -9.40
N ILE A 45 -0.13 1.50 -8.42
CA ILE A 45 0.14 0.06 -8.56
C ILE A 45 -1.06 -0.57 -9.24
N ARG A 46 -0.95 -0.80 -10.56
CA ARG A 46 -2.04 -1.33 -11.41
C ARG A 46 -2.59 -2.69 -10.98
N LYS A 47 -1.74 -3.54 -10.38
CA LYS A 47 -2.09 -4.90 -9.94
C LYS A 47 -1.62 -5.13 -8.50
N PRO A 48 -2.36 -4.63 -7.49
CA PRO A 48 -1.94 -4.71 -6.10
C PRO A 48 -1.81 -6.16 -5.59
N GLU A 49 -2.49 -7.12 -6.22
CA GLU A 49 -2.43 -8.54 -5.86
C GLU A 49 -1.11 -9.21 -6.28
N LEU A 50 -0.32 -8.59 -7.15
CA LEU A 50 1.02 -9.04 -7.51
C LEU A 50 2.10 -8.39 -6.63
N ASP A 51 1.77 -7.32 -5.93
CA ASP A 51 2.68 -6.66 -5.02
C ASP A 51 2.70 -7.40 -3.68
N ALA A 52 3.85 -7.95 -3.32
CA ALA A 52 3.98 -8.77 -2.11
C ALA A 52 3.65 -7.99 -0.82
N ARG A 53 3.97 -6.69 -0.79
CA ARG A 53 3.74 -5.85 0.38
C ARG A 53 2.25 -5.58 0.56
N LEU A 54 1.55 -5.23 -0.51
CA LEU A 54 0.10 -5.00 -0.46
C LEU A 54 -0.67 -6.28 -0.15
N VAL A 55 -0.23 -7.44 -0.65
CA VAL A 55 -0.80 -8.73 -0.31
C VAL A 55 -0.60 -9.04 1.18
N ALA A 56 0.58 -8.80 1.73
CA ALA A 56 0.87 -9.01 3.15
C ALA A 56 0.03 -8.09 4.04
N GLU A 57 -0.07 -6.80 3.70
CA GLU A 57 -0.93 -5.84 4.40
C GLU A 57 -2.40 -6.27 4.38
N ASN A 58 -2.89 -6.80 3.24
CA ASN A 58 -4.24 -7.34 3.15
C ASN A 58 -4.46 -8.55 4.08
N VAL A 59 -3.50 -9.47 4.15
CA VAL A 59 -3.56 -10.61 5.08
C VAL A 59 -3.58 -10.12 6.52
N CYS A 60 -2.73 -9.16 6.87
CA CYS A 60 -2.70 -8.56 8.21
C CYS A 60 -4.07 -7.96 8.58
N GLN A 61 -4.67 -7.16 7.71
CA GLN A 61 -6.00 -6.58 7.93
C GLN A 61 -7.09 -7.65 8.11
N GLN A 62 -6.97 -8.80 7.44
CA GLN A 62 -7.90 -9.91 7.64
C GLN A 62 -7.73 -10.55 9.02
N LEU A 63 -6.49 -10.70 9.50
CA LEU A 63 -6.21 -11.20 10.85
C LEU A 63 -6.71 -10.24 11.93
N GLU A 64 -6.53 -8.93 11.75
CA GLU A 64 -7.08 -7.88 12.65
C GLU A 64 -8.60 -7.97 12.76
N LYS A 65 -9.28 -8.26 11.63
CA LYS A 65 -10.72 -8.52 11.58
C LYS A 65 -11.12 -9.90 12.11
N ARG A 66 -10.20 -10.60 12.77
CA ARG A 66 -10.39 -11.93 13.37
C ARG A 66 -10.79 -13.01 12.37
N ILE A 67 -10.40 -12.86 11.10
CA ILE A 67 -10.54 -13.94 10.13
C ILE A 67 -9.50 -15.02 10.46
N MET A 68 -9.93 -16.28 10.45
CA MET A 68 -9.04 -17.43 10.66
C MET A 68 -7.82 -17.37 9.73
N PHE A 69 -6.61 -17.48 10.30
CA PHE A 69 -5.34 -17.33 9.59
C PHE A 69 -5.23 -18.22 8.35
N ARG A 70 -5.65 -19.50 8.42
CA ARG A 70 -5.65 -20.41 7.27
C ARG A 70 -6.53 -19.90 6.12
N ARG A 71 -7.68 -19.32 6.45
CA ARG A 71 -8.62 -18.78 5.45
C ARG A 71 -8.05 -17.53 4.79
N ALA A 72 -7.49 -16.62 5.58
CA ALA A 72 -6.87 -15.40 5.07
C ALA A 72 -5.70 -15.71 4.13
N MET A 73 -4.79 -16.60 4.54
CA MET A 73 -3.68 -17.05 3.70
C MET A 73 -4.16 -17.73 2.42
N LYS A 74 -5.07 -18.71 2.52
CA LYS A 74 -5.55 -19.45 1.34
C LYS A 74 -6.18 -18.52 0.30
N ARG A 75 -6.94 -17.52 0.74
CA ARG A 75 -7.53 -16.50 -0.14
C ARG A 75 -6.47 -15.62 -0.80
N ALA A 76 -5.47 -15.16 -0.04
CA ALA A 76 -4.37 -14.36 -0.59
C ALA A 76 -3.60 -15.13 -1.67
N VAL A 77 -3.21 -16.38 -1.39
CA VAL A 77 -2.53 -17.25 -2.37
C VAL A 77 -3.37 -17.44 -3.63
N GLN A 78 -4.66 -17.79 -3.47
CA GLN A 78 -5.57 -18.00 -4.61
C GLN A 78 -5.73 -16.74 -5.47
N ASN A 79 -5.89 -15.58 -4.84
CA ASN A 79 -6.05 -14.32 -5.57
C ASN A 79 -4.78 -13.94 -6.34
N THR A 80 -3.60 -14.04 -5.72
CA THR A 80 -2.33 -13.71 -6.38
C THR A 80 -2.00 -14.67 -7.52
N MET A 81 -2.22 -15.98 -7.33
CA MET A 81 -2.04 -16.97 -8.41
C MET A 81 -3.00 -16.71 -9.58
N ARG A 82 -4.26 -16.37 -9.31
CA ARG A 82 -5.27 -16.07 -10.34
C ARG A 82 -4.90 -14.88 -11.23
N ILE A 83 -4.22 -13.88 -10.70
CA ILE A 83 -3.77 -12.69 -11.47
C ILE A 83 -2.51 -12.96 -12.30
N GLY A 84 -1.92 -14.16 -12.19
CA GLY A 84 -0.83 -14.63 -13.03
C GLY A 84 0.55 -14.61 -12.35
N ALA A 85 0.60 -14.67 -11.02
CA ALA A 85 1.87 -14.86 -10.33
C ALA A 85 2.48 -16.23 -10.67
N LYS A 86 3.81 -16.28 -10.87
CA LYS A 86 4.54 -17.54 -11.08
C LYS A 86 4.53 -18.45 -9.85
N GLY A 87 4.42 -17.86 -8.66
CA GLY A 87 4.36 -18.55 -7.39
C GLY A 87 4.23 -17.56 -6.24
N VAL A 88 3.71 -18.02 -5.10
CA VAL A 88 3.59 -17.24 -3.87
C VAL A 88 3.88 -18.12 -2.66
N LYS A 89 4.59 -17.57 -1.67
CA LYS A 89 4.78 -18.16 -0.34
C LYS A 89 4.39 -17.13 0.71
N ILE A 90 3.54 -17.52 1.65
CA ILE A 90 3.12 -16.69 2.78
C ILE A 90 3.52 -17.42 4.07
N MET A 91 4.15 -16.70 5.00
CA MET A 91 4.49 -17.20 6.34
C MET A 91 3.85 -16.26 7.36
N ILE A 92 3.24 -16.82 8.40
CA ILE A 92 2.73 -16.10 9.57
C ILE A 92 3.42 -16.73 10.78
N SER A 93 3.96 -15.90 11.67
CA SER A 93 4.62 -16.28 12.92
C SER A 93 3.82 -15.81 14.12
#